data_AF-A0A316UWT0-F1
#
_entry.id   AF-A0A316UWT0-F1
#
_cell.length_a   1.000
_cell.length_b   1.000
_cell.length_c   1.000
_cell.angle_alpha   90.00
_cell.angle_beta   90.00
_cell.angle_gamma   90.00
#
_symmetry.space_group_name_H-M   'P 1'
#
loop_
_entity.id
_entity.type
_entity.pdbx_description
1 polymer ?
#
loop_
_entity_poly.entity_id
_entity_poly.type
_entity_poly.pdbx_seq_one_letter_code
_entity_poly.pdbx_strand_id
1 'polypeptide(L)'
;MLRGTRPRSTGVGSTSSTNPFLSLAPHRSLSSSHPLHSRVIAYLTRLTQDEGVIHVCHLHNYTIGHLTELLPWENPELLGLNENKGQTIRLRIRTDDAEGFRDYKTTRQVLLHELAHIDVSGHPVEFKELNSKLNAELAAWEKNREQGTHSLVEGEMYAPAPQAGSSNSGGGSYVLGGGAAGDLTAGPASSDERRRAILDATLRRIAKVEEEIEAGCGSHQKTHQHQPSQA
;
A
#
# COMPACT_ATOMS: atom_id res chain seq x y z
N MET A 1 32.80 40.65 -21.60
CA MET A 1 32.68 39.28 -22.11
C MET A 1 32.24 38.37 -20.98
N LEU A 2 30.95 38.05 -20.87
CA LEU A 2 30.39 37.23 -19.77
C LEU A 2 30.39 35.76 -20.22
N ARG A 3 31.15 34.92 -19.50
CA ARG A 3 31.21 33.47 -19.75
C ARG A 3 29.90 32.83 -19.31
N GLY A 4 29.17 32.24 -20.26
CA GLY A 4 27.96 31.47 -19.99
C GLY A 4 28.26 30.23 -19.15
N THR A 5 27.62 30.13 -17.99
CA THR A 5 27.55 28.93 -17.17
C THR A 5 26.64 27.91 -17.85
N ARG A 6 27.22 26.82 -18.36
CA ARG A 6 26.46 25.68 -18.88
C ARG A 6 25.73 24.97 -17.72
N PRO A 7 24.43 24.64 -17.85
CA PRO A 7 23.75 23.81 -16.87
C PRO A 7 24.40 22.42 -16.86
N ARG A 8 24.73 21.95 -15.66
CA ARG A 8 25.28 20.61 -15.42
C ARG A 8 24.14 19.61 -15.63
N SER A 9 24.17 18.92 -16.77
CA SER A 9 23.34 17.74 -17.01
C SER A 9 23.74 16.66 -16.01
N THR A 10 22.95 16.49 -14.95
CA THR A 10 22.98 15.27 -14.14
C THR A 10 22.23 14.22 -14.93
N GLY A 11 22.95 13.48 -15.78
CA GLY A 11 22.43 12.24 -16.35
C GLY A 11 22.05 11.33 -15.19
N VAL A 12 20.76 11.15 -14.96
CA VAL A 12 20.24 10.08 -14.11
C VAL A 12 20.71 8.80 -14.78
N GLY A 13 21.71 8.15 -14.17
CA GLY A 13 22.15 6.84 -14.61
C GLY A 13 20.93 5.94 -14.62
N SER A 14 20.53 5.48 -15.80
CA SER A 14 19.54 4.42 -15.94
C SER A 14 20.22 3.14 -15.46
N THR A 15 20.30 2.97 -14.14
CA THR A 15 20.51 1.67 -13.55
C THR A 15 19.28 0.89 -13.95
N SER A 16 19.41 -0.07 -14.86
CA SER A 16 18.40 -1.09 -15.12
C SER A 16 18.10 -1.75 -13.78
N SER A 17 17.09 -1.25 -13.08
CA SER A 17 16.83 -1.65 -11.70
C SER A 17 16.29 -3.07 -11.76
N THR A 18 17.16 -4.03 -11.43
CA THR A 18 16.82 -5.44 -11.47
C THR A 18 15.63 -5.68 -10.55
N ASN A 19 14.64 -6.44 -11.03
CA ASN A 19 13.46 -6.75 -10.22
C ASN A 19 13.91 -7.49 -8.95
N PRO A 20 13.53 -7.01 -7.74
CA PRO A 20 13.93 -7.64 -6.48
C PRO A 20 13.28 -9.01 -6.27
N PHE A 21 12.23 -9.36 -7.02
CA PHE A 21 11.58 -10.67 -7.00
C PHE A 21 12.21 -11.59 -8.05
N LEU A 22 12.89 -12.65 -7.59
CA LEU A 22 13.63 -13.56 -8.47
C LEU A 22 12.72 -14.57 -9.18
N SER A 23 11.68 -15.04 -8.51
CA SER A 23 10.73 -15.98 -9.08
C SER A 23 9.33 -15.84 -8.49
N LEU A 24 8.31 -16.19 -9.28
CA LEU A 24 6.93 -16.30 -8.83
C LEU A 24 6.32 -17.60 -9.32
N ALA A 25 5.47 -18.22 -8.52
CA ALA A 25 4.63 -19.32 -8.96
C ALA A 25 3.30 -19.34 -8.20
N PRO A 26 2.19 -19.74 -8.86
CA PRO A 26 0.95 -20.04 -8.17
C PRO A 26 1.14 -21.24 -7.21
N HIS A 27 0.16 -21.51 -6.35
CA HIS A 27 0.27 -22.64 -5.44
C HIS A 27 0.38 -23.96 -6.22
N ARG A 28 1.16 -24.90 -5.70
CA ARG A 28 1.45 -26.19 -6.37
C ARG A 28 0.21 -27.02 -6.73
N SER A 29 -0.89 -26.84 -5.98
CA SER A 29 -2.14 -27.55 -6.22
C SER A 29 -2.95 -26.96 -7.39
N LEU A 30 -2.63 -25.74 -7.83
CA LEU A 30 -3.34 -25.06 -8.90
C LEU A 30 -2.74 -25.45 -10.26
N SER A 31 -3.39 -26.42 -10.90
CA SER A 31 -3.06 -26.82 -12.28
C SER A 31 -3.13 -25.64 -13.25
N SER A 32 -2.26 -25.66 -14.27
CA SER A 32 -2.27 -24.68 -15.37
C SER A 32 -3.56 -24.70 -16.20
N SER A 33 -4.30 -25.81 -16.18
CA SER A 33 -5.60 -25.95 -16.83
C SER A 33 -6.75 -25.28 -16.07
N HIS A 34 -6.55 -24.89 -14.82
CA HIS A 34 -7.61 -24.31 -14.00
C HIS A 34 -7.92 -22.87 -14.43
N PRO A 35 -9.19 -22.44 -14.55
CA PRO A 35 -9.54 -21.10 -15.03
C PRO A 35 -8.97 -19.95 -14.17
N LEU A 36 -8.78 -20.19 -12.87
CA LEU A 36 -8.18 -19.21 -11.96
C LEU A 36 -6.65 -19.07 -12.10
N HIS A 37 -5.97 -20.01 -12.76
CA HIS A 37 -4.50 -20.03 -12.83
C HIS A 37 -3.93 -18.74 -13.44
N SER A 38 -4.48 -18.32 -14.58
CA SER A 38 -4.07 -17.08 -15.25
C SER A 38 -4.32 -15.84 -14.39
N ARG A 39 -5.44 -15.80 -13.65
CA ARG A 39 -5.80 -14.69 -12.76
C ARG A 39 -4.87 -14.59 -11.56
N VAL A 40 -4.51 -15.73 -10.96
CA VAL A 40 -3.54 -15.80 -9.86
C VAL A 40 -2.17 -15.31 -10.32
N ILE A 41 -1.68 -15.81 -11.46
CA ILE A 41 -0.40 -15.38 -12.02
C ILE A 41 -0.44 -13.87 -12.31
N ALA A 42 -1.50 -13.37 -12.93
CA ALA A 42 -1.63 -11.94 -13.20
C ALA A 42 -1.61 -11.10 -11.90
N TYR A 43 -2.26 -11.56 -10.84
CA TYR A 43 -2.26 -10.87 -9.54
C TYR A 43 -0.86 -10.85 -8.91
N LEU A 44 -0.18 -12.00 -8.86
CA LEU A 44 1.18 -12.09 -8.33
C LEU A 44 2.16 -11.27 -9.19
N THR A 45 2.01 -11.32 -10.50
CA THR A 45 2.83 -10.55 -11.45
C THR A 45 2.66 -9.06 -11.20
N ARG A 46 1.42 -8.60 -10.99
CA ARG A 46 1.12 -7.22 -10.64
C ARG A 46 1.83 -6.79 -9.35
N LEU A 47 1.86 -7.63 -8.31
CA LEU A 47 2.61 -7.36 -7.07
C LEU A 47 4.12 -7.26 -7.34
N THR A 48 4.69 -8.19 -8.12
CA THR A 48 6.13 -8.17 -8.43
C THR A 48 6.56 -7.04 -9.37
N GLN A 49 5.61 -6.45 -10.10
CA GLN A 49 5.81 -5.34 -11.03
C GLN A 49 5.36 -4.00 -10.44
N ASP A 50 4.91 -3.98 -9.18
CA ASP A 50 4.51 -2.75 -8.50
C ASP A 50 5.74 -1.87 -8.28
N GLU A 51 5.85 -0.81 -9.08
CA GLU A 51 7.00 0.11 -9.07
C GLU A 51 7.26 0.69 -7.67
N GLY A 52 6.21 0.92 -6.87
CA GLY A 52 6.35 1.42 -5.51
C GLY A 52 6.93 0.38 -4.57
N VAL A 53 6.46 -0.87 -4.64
CA VAL A 53 7.05 -1.98 -3.87
C VAL A 53 8.48 -2.24 -4.29
N ILE A 54 8.76 -2.24 -5.60
CA ILE A 54 10.11 -2.38 -6.14
C ILE A 54 11.03 -1.28 -5.58
N HIS A 55 10.56 -0.03 -5.57
CA HIS A 55 11.31 1.10 -5.03
C HIS A 55 11.65 0.91 -3.55
N VAL A 56 10.68 0.49 -2.73
CA VAL A 56 10.91 0.21 -1.30
C VAL A 56 11.91 -0.94 -1.14
N CYS A 57 11.78 -2.03 -1.90
CA CYS A 57 12.75 -3.12 -1.86
C CYS A 57 14.17 -2.65 -2.21
N HIS A 58 14.34 -1.77 -3.20
CA HIS A 58 15.66 -1.22 -3.53
C HIS A 58 16.21 -0.31 -2.43
N LEU A 59 15.35 0.48 -1.78
CA LEU A 59 15.75 1.37 -0.69
C LEU A 59 16.29 0.61 0.54
N HIS A 60 15.73 -0.56 0.82
CA HIS A 60 16.14 -1.43 1.93
C HIS A 60 17.02 -2.62 1.50
N ASN A 61 17.44 -2.66 0.23
CA ASN A 61 18.23 -3.76 -0.34
C ASN A 61 17.59 -5.15 -0.17
N TYR A 62 16.26 -5.23 -0.14
CA TYR A 62 15.54 -6.49 -0.06
C TYR A 62 15.57 -7.24 -1.39
N THR A 63 15.84 -8.55 -1.31
CA THR A 63 15.75 -9.49 -2.42
C THR A 63 14.84 -10.63 -2.01
N ILE A 64 13.84 -10.94 -2.84
CA ILE A 64 12.84 -11.95 -2.58
C ILE A 64 13.11 -13.13 -3.51
N GLY A 65 13.37 -14.31 -2.95
CA GLY A 65 13.67 -15.51 -3.75
C GLY A 65 12.45 -16.02 -4.51
N HIS A 66 11.34 -16.20 -3.80
CA HIS A 66 10.12 -16.78 -4.36
C HIS A 66 8.87 -16.12 -3.79
N LEU A 67 7.96 -15.68 -4.65
CA LEU A 67 6.63 -15.21 -4.27
C LEU A 67 5.56 -16.21 -4.71
N THR A 68 4.75 -16.69 -3.76
CA THR A 68 3.66 -17.62 -4.05
C THR A 68 2.38 -17.29 -3.26
N GLU A 69 1.28 -17.93 -3.61
CA GLU A 69 0.01 -17.76 -2.89
C GLU A 69 -0.10 -18.70 -1.69
N LEU A 70 -0.83 -18.24 -0.66
CA LEU A 70 -1.29 -19.03 0.47
C LEU A 70 -2.79 -19.29 0.30
N LEU A 71 -3.18 -20.57 0.41
CA LEU A 71 -4.56 -20.99 0.19
C LEU A 71 -5.39 -20.85 1.48
N PRO A 72 -6.66 -20.40 1.37
CA PRO A 72 -7.50 -20.12 2.54
C PRO A 72 -7.84 -21.37 3.35
N TRP A 73 -7.84 -22.57 2.76
CA TRP A 73 -8.10 -23.81 3.51
C TRP A 73 -6.86 -24.45 4.13
N GLU A 74 -5.66 -24.13 3.66
CA GLU A 74 -4.43 -24.66 4.25
C GLU A 74 -4.09 -23.91 5.55
N ASN A 75 -4.27 -22.59 5.54
CA ASN A 75 -4.05 -21.75 6.71
C ASN A 75 -5.11 -20.63 6.76
N PRO A 76 -6.30 -20.90 7.34
CA PRO A 76 -7.46 -20.00 7.27
C PRO A 76 -7.28 -18.69 8.05
N GLU A 77 -6.40 -18.67 9.02
CA GLU A 77 -6.09 -17.47 9.81
C GLU A 77 -5.02 -16.61 9.11
N LEU A 78 -4.18 -17.19 8.26
CA LEU A 78 -3.01 -16.50 7.72
C LEU A 78 -3.36 -15.61 6.53
N LEU A 79 -2.77 -14.42 6.51
CA LEU A 79 -2.77 -13.46 5.42
C LEU A 79 -1.40 -13.41 4.73
N GLY A 80 -0.32 -13.63 5.49
CA GLY A 80 1.06 -13.57 5.00
C GLY A 80 1.99 -14.47 5.80
N LEU A 81 3.05 -14.92 5.14
CA LEU A 81 4.14 -15.67 5.76
C LEU A 81 5.46 -15.40 5.04
N ASN A 82 6.44 -14.88 5.79
CA ASN A 82 7.84 -14.81 5.38
C ASN A 82 8.62 -16.04 5.88
N GLU A 83 9.17 -16.81 4.95
CA GLU A 83 10.06 -17.93 5.23
C GLU A 83 11.52 -17.53 4.98
N ASN A 84 12.36 -17.76 6.00
CA ASN A 84 13.82 -17.58 5.94
C ASN A 84 14.24 -16.19 5.44
N LYS A 85 13.65 -15.14 6.00
CA LYS A 85 14.02 -13.74 5.77
C LYS A 85 14.03 -13.37 4.28
N GLY A 86 12.93 -13.65 3.60
CA GLY A 86 12.72 -13.28 2.20
C GLY A 86 13.10 -14.36 1.18
N GLN A 87 13.49 -15.57 1.61
CA GLN A 87 13.68 -16.68 0.67
C GLN A 87 12.37 -17.02 -0.04
N THR A 88 11.29 -17.17 0.72
CA THR A 88 9.95 -17.41 0.18
C THR A 88 8.96 -16.55 0.94
N ILE A 89 8.16 -15.77 0.21
CA ILE A 89 7.03 -15.03 0.77
C ILE A 89 5.75 -15.65 0.21
N ARG A 90 4.83 -16.01 1.11
CA ARG A 90 3.51 -16.55 0.77
C ARG A 90 2.44 -15.55 1.17
N LEU A 91 1.58 -15.18 0.22
CA LEU A 91 0.51 -14.21 0.47
C LEU A 91 -0.86 -14.81 0.19
N ARG A 92 -1.82 -14.53 1.06
CA ARG A 92 -3.21 -14.83 0.78
C ARG A 92 -3.78 -13.79 -0.16
N ILE A 93 -3.89 -14.17 -1.42
CA ILE A 93 -4.49 -13.33 -2.47
C ILE A 93 -5.98 -13.61 -2.67
N ARG A 94 -6.49 -14.76 -2.19
CA ARG A 94 -7.87 -15.19 -2.38
C ARG A 94 -8.77 -14.85 -1.19
N THR A 95 -10.04 -14.63 -1.49
CA THR A 95 -11.10 -14.57 -0.47
C THR A 95 -11.40 -15.96 0.08
N ASP A 96 -12.23 -16.02 1.13
CA ASP A 96 -12.46 -17.24 1.90
C ASP A 96 -13.29 -18.27 1.13
N ASP A 97 -14.06 -17.81 0.14
CA ASP A 97 -14.76 -18.62 -0.86
C ASP A 97 -13.83 -19.21 -1.94
N ALA A 98 -12.54 -18.86 -1.94
CA ALA A 98 -11.50 -19.30 -2.88
C ALA A 98 -11.70 -18.96 -4.36
N GLU A 99 -12.81 -18.31 -4.73
CA GLU A 99 -13.13 -17.91 -6.11
C GLU A 99 -12.78 -16.43 -6.37
N GLY A 100 -12.87 -15.59 -5.33
CA GLY A 100 -12.54 -14.18 -5.38
C GLY A 100 -11.11 -13.85 -5.00
N PHE A 101 -10.74 -12.58 -5.21
CA PHE A 101 -9.44 -12.02 -4.85
C PHE A 101 -9.61 -10.93 -3.80
N ARG A 102 -8.65 -10.85 -2.88
CA ARG A 102 -8.57 -9.79 -1.88
C ARG A 102 -8.20 -8.46 -2.52
N ASP A 103 -8.59 -7.39 -1.85
CA ASP A 103 -8.28 -6.03 -2.28
C ASP A 103 -6.76 -5.85 -2.43
N TYR A 104 -6.36 -5.24 -3.54
CA TYR A 104 -4.95 -5.09 -3.89
C TYR A 104 -4.19 -4.21 -2.90
N LYS A 105 -4.83 -3.17 -2.35
CA LYS A 105 -4.20 -2.27 -1.39
C LYS A 105 -3.94 -3.00 -0.07
N THR A 106 -4.90 -3.78 0.41
CA THR A 106 -4.70 -4.60 1.61
C THR A 106 -3.62 -5.66 1.40
N THR A 107 -3.61 -6.36 0.26
CA THR A 107 -2.55 -7.35 -0.03
C THR A 107 -1.16 -6.70 -0.12
N ARG A 108 -1.04 -5.46 -0.62
CA ARG A 108 0.23 -4.71 -0.60
C ARG A 108 0.70 -4.39 0.81
N GLN A 109 -0.22 -4.01 1.70
CA GLN A 109 0.12 -3.77 3.11
C GLN A 109 0.62 -5.05 3.78
N VAL A 110 -0.02 -6.19 3.52
CA VAL A 110 0.47 -7.50 3.98
C VAL A 110 1.85 -7.82 3.39
N LEU A 111 2.09 -7.56 2.11
CA LEU A 111 3.42 -7.76 1.50
C LEU A 111 4.49 -6.91 2.19
N LEU A 112 4.23 -5.62 2.45
CA LEU A 112 5.17 -4.77 3.18
C LEU A 112 5.43 -5.26 4.61
N HIS A 113 4.39 -5.75 5.29
CA HIS A 113 4.51 -6.39 6.60
C HIS A 113 5.44 -7.61 6.53
N GLU A 114 5.27 -8.48 5.54
CA GLU A 114 6.15 -9.63 5.34
C GLU A 114 7.57 -9.21 4.95
N LEU A 115 7.76 -8.10 4.22
CA LEU A 115 9.10 -7.58 3.92
C LEU A 115 9.81 -7.08 5.19
N ALA A 116 9.11 -6.45 6.13
CA ALA A 116 9.69 -6.05 7.41
C ALA A 116 10.23 -7.25 8.21
N HIS A 117 9.66 -8.45 8.00
CA HIS A 117 10.17 -9.68 8.60
C HIS A 117 11.52 -10.19 8.06
N ILE A 118 12.05 -9.59 7.00
CA ILE A 118 13.43 -9.84 6.55
C ILE A 118 14.42 -9.40 7.66
N ASP A 119 14.18 -8.24 8.25
CA ASP A 119 15.07 -7.65 9.25
C ASP A 119 14.66 -8.03 10.67
N VAL A 120 13.38 -7.88 11.00
CA VAL A 120 12.87 -8.02 12.38
C VAL A 120 11.90 -9.19 12.49
N SER A 121 12.23 -10.15 13.37
CA SER A 121 11.35 -11.29 13.65
C SER A 121 10.37 -10.98 14.78
N GLY A 122 9.16 -11.55 14.69
CA GLY A 122 8.07 -11.22 15.63
C GLY A 122 7.59 -9.79 15.48
N HIS A 123 6.84 -9.30 16.47
CA HIS A 123 6.18 -7.98 16.41
C HIS A 123 6.57 -7.06 17.58
N PRO A 124 7.88 -6.89 17.87
CA PRO A 124 8.31 -5.92 18.86
C PRO A 124 8.11 -4.49 18.33
N VAL A 125 8.40 -3.48 19.16
CA VAL A 125 8.18 -2.07 18.80
C VAL A 125 8.96 -1.68 17.54
N GLU A 126 10.18 -2.20 17.39
CA GLU A 126 11.05 -1.95 16.24
C GLU A 126 10.43 -2.47 14.94
N PHE A 127 9.68 -3.59 14.98
CA PHE A 127 8.96 -4.10 13.82
C PHE A 127 7.83 -3.14 13.41
N LYS A 128 7.09 -2.61 14.38
CA LYS A 128 5.98 -1.68 14.11
C LYS A 128 6.50 -0.38 13.49
N GLU A 129 7.62 0.12 14.00
CA GLU A 129 8.32 1.28 13.43
C GLU A 129 8.80 1.01 12.00
N LEU A 130 9.43 -0.15 11.75
CA LEU A 130 9.89 -0.53 10.41
C LEU A 130 8.71 -0.68 9.44
N ASN A 131 7.66 -1.41 9.81
CA ASN A 131 6.48 -1.59 8.97
C ASN A 131 5.81 -0.25 8.64
N SER A 132 5.68 0.64 9.63
CA SER A 132 5.16 2.00 9.42
C SER A 132 6.04 2.80 8.45
N LYS A 133 7.38 2.71 8.61
CA LYS A 133 8.35 3.33 7.71
C LYS A 133 8.21 2.84 6.27
N LEU A 134 8.12 1.53 6.04
CA LEU A 134 7.95 0.96 4.69
C LEU A 134 6.64 1.45 4.04
N ASN A 135 5.55 1.48 4.80
CA ASN A 135 4.27 1.99 4.31
C ASN A 135 4.32 3.50 3.99
N ALA A 136 5.01 4.29 4.82
CA ALA A 136 5.20 5.72 4.60
C ALA A 136 6.06 6.01 3.35
N GLU A 137 7.11 5.23 3.11
CA GLU A 137 7.96 5.34 1.92
C GLU A 137 7.19 4.99 0.65
N LEU A 138 6.37 3.94 0.69
CA LEU A 138 5.48 3.59 -0.42
C LEU A 138 4.52 4.74 -0.74
N ALA A 139 3.84 5.28 0.28
CA ALA A 139 2.90 6.37 0.13
C ALA A 139 3.58 7.67 -0.37
N ALA A 140 4.80 7.94 0.09
CA ALA A 140 5.59 9.07 -0.39
C ALA A 140 5.97 8.90 -1.87
N TRP A 141 6.36 7.69 -2.28
CA TRP A 141 6.66 7.38 -3.68
C TRP A 141 5.43 7.57 -4.57
N GLU A 142 4.26 7.07 -4.16
CA GLU A 142 3.00 7.23 -4.89
C GLU A 142 2.63 8.71 -5.05
N LYS A 143 2.71 9.49 -3.95
CA LYS A 143 2.45 10.93 -3.97
C LYS A 143 3.41 11.67 -4.89
N ASN A 144 4.70 11.34 -4.87
CA ASN A 144 5.69 11.95 -5.75
C ASN A 144 5.42 11.62 -7.22
N ARG A 145 4.96 10.40 -7.51
CA ARG A 145 4.58 9.99 -8.87
C ARG A 145 3.37 10.76 -9.36
N GLU A 146 2.34 10.90 -8.53
CA GLU A 146 1.16 11.71 -8.86
C GLU A 146 1.54 13.18 -9.08
N GLN A 147 2.34 13.77 -8.18
CA GLN A 147 2.76 15.17 -8.30
C GLN A 147 3.69 15.43 -9.49
N GLY A 148 4.56 14.46 -9.83
CA GLY A 148 5.43 14.50 -11.01
C GLY A 148 4.70 14.35 -12.34
N THR A 149 3.45 13.88 -12.35
CA THR A 149 2.62 13.78 -13.56
C THR A 149 1.94 15.09 -13.97
N HIS A 150 2.00 16.13 -13.12
CA HIS A 150 1.65 17.50 -13.53
C HIS A 150 2.82 18.13 -14.29
N SER A 151 3.09 17.62 -15.50
CA SER A 151 3.95 18.32 -16.46
C SER A 151 3.37 19.72 -16.70
N LEU A 152 4.20 20.74 -16.54
CA LEU A 152 3.91 22.11 -16.95
C LEU A 152 3.42 22.08 -18.41
N VAL A 153 2.14 22.35 -18.63
CA VAL A 153 1.69 22.80 -19.94
C VAL A 153 2.28 24.19 -20.12
N GLU A 154 3.32 24.30 -20.94
CA GLU A 154 3.81 25.57 -21.46
C GLU A 154 2.78 26.10 -22.45
N GLY A 155 1.74 26.73 -21.92
CA GLY A 155 0.65 27.32 -22.68
C GLY A 155 0.05 28.44 -21.85
N GLU A 156 -0.15 29.61 -22.48
CA GLU A 156 -0.53 30.86 -21.84
C GLU A 156 -1.58 30.66 -20.74
N MET A 157 -1.19 30.95 -19.50
CA MET A 157 -2.16 31.05 -18.42
C MET A 157 -3.15 32.16 -18.76
N TYR A 158 -4.44 31.85 -18.70
CA TYR A 158 -5.48 32.86 -18.78
C TYR A 158 -5.29 33.87 -17.63
N ALA A 159 -4.74 35.04 -17.93
CA ALA A 159 -4.79 36.20 -17.06
C ALA A 159 -6.15 36.88 -17.29
N PRO A 160 -7.09 36.84 -16.33
CA PRO A 160 -8.32 37.59 -16.48
C PRO A 160 -7.96 39.08 -16.60
N ALA A 161 -8.29 39.69 -17.73
CA ALA A 161 -8.17 41.13 -17.91
C ALA A 161 -8.98 41.85 -16.82
N PRO A 162 -8.47 42.93 -16.23
CA PRO A 162 -9.26 43.73 -15.29
C PRO A 162 -10.36 44.45 -16.07
N GLN A 163 -11.51 43.80 -16.24
CA GLN A 163 -12.71 44.46 -16.74
C GLN A 163 -13.28 45.32 -15.62
N ALA A 164 -13.12 46.63 -15.80
CA ALA A 164 -13.86 47.63 -15.06
C ALA A 164 -15.36 47.50 -15.39
N GLY A 165 -16.17 47.31 -14.35
CA GLY A 165 -17.59 47.67 -14.37
C GLY A 165 -18.59 46.54 -14.64
N SER A 166 -19.24 46.11 -13.55
CA SER A 166 -20.70 45.96 -13.41
C SER A 166 -21.20 44.60 -12.94
N SER A 167 -21.98 44.68 -11.86
CA SER A 167 -22.86 43.72 -11.21
C SER A 167 -22.24 42.67 -10.28
N ASN A 168 -22.50 42.87 -8.98
CA ASN A 168 -22.42 41.90 -7.91
C ASN A 168 -23.00 40.54 -8.36
N SER A 169 -22.15 39.52 -8.45
CA SER A 169 -22.55 38.13 -8.25
C SER A 169 -21.63 37.55 -7.19
N GLY A 170 -22.06 37.65 -5.94
CA GLY A 170 -21.39 37.00 -4.81
C GLY A 170 -21.43 35.49 -5.01
N GLY A 171 -20.27 34.89 -5.25
CA GLY A 171 -20.08 33.44 -5.28
C GLY A 171 -20.32 32.85 -3.89
N GLY A 172 -21.58 32.62 -3.55
CA GLY A 172 -21.97 31.86 -2.37
C GLY A 172 -21.76 30.37 -2.60
N SER A 173 -21.11 29.70 -1.66
CA SER A 173 -21.12 28.24 -1.54
C SER A 173 -22.56 27.80 -1.24
N TYR A 174 -23.27 27.30 -2.25
CA TYR A 174 -24.64 26.81 -2.10
C TYR A 174 -24.62 25.33 -1.74
N VAL A 175 -25.03 24.99 -0.51
CA VAL A 175 -25.28 23.60 -0.10
C VAL A 175 -26.74 23.27 -0.39
N LEU A 176 -26.96 22.48 -1.44
CA LEU A 176 -28.26 21.88 -1.75
C LEU A 176 -28.55 20.76 -0.73
N GLY A 177 -29.60 20.91 0.10
CA GLY A 177 -30.09 19.83 0.97
C GLY A 177 -30.61 20.19 2.36
N GLY A 178 -30.67 21.47 2.74
CA GLY A 178 -31.19 21.90 4.05
C GLY A 178 -32.72 22.07 4.07
N GLY A 179 -33.47 20.96 3.96
CA GLY A 179 -34.92 20.96 4.15
C GLY A 179 -35.28 20.91 5.64
N ALA A 180 -35.82 22.01 6.16
CA ALA A 180 -36.30 22.10 7.54
C ALA A 180 -37.65 21.37 7.71
N ALA A 181 -37.68 20.32 8.54
CA ALA A 181 -38.73 20.03 9.52
C ALA A 181 -38.46 18.67 10.24
N GLY A 182 -38.16 18.73 11.55
CA GLY A 182 -38.41 17.64 12.49
C GLY A 182 -37.26 16.68 12.81
N ASP A 183 -36.43 17.00 13.81
CA ASP A 183 -36.49 16.38 15.15
C ASP A 183 -35.18 16.67 15.92
N LEU A 184 -35.34 17.04 17.20
CA LEU A 184 -34.29 17.59 18.06
C LEU A 184 -33.69 16.48 18.93
N THR A 185 -32.61 15.82 18.49
CA THR A 185 -31.68 15.13 19.42
C THR A 185 -30.21 15.07 18.95
N ALA A 186 -29.68 16.15 18.38
CA ALA A 186 -28.22 16.40 18.41
C ALA A 186 -27.94 17.85 18.00
N GLY A 187 -27.34 18.65 18.89
CA GLY A 187 -26.84 19.98 18.51
C GLY A 187 -25.83 19.86 17.35
N PRO A 188 -25.72 20.87 16.47
CA PRO A 188 -24.78 20.80 15.35
C PRO A 188 -23.36 20.75 15.91
N ALA A 189 -22.76 19.55 15.93
CA ALA A 189 -21.37 19.37 16.28
C ALA A 189 -20.54 20.46 15.59
N SER A 190 -19.75 21.21 16.38
CA SER A 190 -18.91 22.29 15.89
C SER A 190 -18.02 21.77 14.74
N SER A 191 -17.59 22.63 13.82
CA SER A 191 -16.70 22.21 12.72
C SER A 191 -15.48 21.41 13.22
N ASP A 192 -14.98 21.78 14.40
CA ASP A 192 -13.88 21.09 15.08
C ASP A 192 -14.27 19.71 15.62
N GLU A 193 -15.48 19.57 16.17
CA GLU A 193 -16.01 18.30 16.66
C GLU A 193 -16.24 17.30 15.52
N ARG A 194 -16.75 17.78 14.37
CA ARG A 194 -16.86 16.95 13.15
C ARG A 194 -15.49 16.52 12.65
N ARG A 195 -14.51 17.43 12.62
CA ARG A 195 -13.13 17.11 12.23
C ARG A 195 -12.54 16.05 13.17
N ARG A 196 -12.70 16.21 14.49
CA ARG A 196 -12.23 15.23 15.49
C ARG A 196 -12.89 13.86 15.31
N ALA A 197 -14.21 13.82 15.09
CA ALA A 197 -14.94 12.58 14.87
C ALA A 197 -14.46 11.84 13.61
N ILE A 198 -14.22 12.56 12.51
CA ILE A 198 -13.68 11.97 11.27
C ILE A 198 -12.27 11.43 11.48
N LEU A 199 -11.40 12.19 12.17
CA LEU A 199 -10.04 11.75 12.48
C LEU A 199 -10.06 10.49 13.36
N ASP A 200 -10.84 10.46 14.43
CA ASP A 200 -10.98 9.30 15.32
C ASP A 200 -11.51 8.07 14.58
N ALA A 201 -12.56 8.24 13.76
CA ALA A 201 -13.09 7.17 12.93
C ALA A 201 -12.05 6.62 11.93
N THR A 202 -11.21 7.50 11.37
CA THR A 202 -10.14 7.10 10.44
C THR A 202 -9.04 6.32 11.17
N LEU A 203 -8.60 6.80 12.34
CA LEU A 203 -7.59 6.14 13.15
C LEU A 203 -8.04 4.73 13.59
N ARG A 204 -9.30 4.59 14.04
CA ARG A 204 -9.86 3.27 14.40
C ARG A 204 -9.88 2.31 13.21
N ARG A 205 -10.16 2.79 12.01
CA ARG A 205 -10.16 1.97 10.79
C ARG A 205 -8.75 1.49 10.46
N ILE A 206 -7.75 2.38 10.56
CA ILE A 206 -6.34 2.03 10.33
C ILE A 206 -5.88 0.99 11.35
N ALA A 207 -6.13 1.25 12.64
CA ALA A 207 -5.75 0.35 13.72
C ALA A 207 -6.37 -1.06 13.55
N LYS A 208 -7.65 -1.14 13.15
CA LYS A 208 -8.31 -2.42 12.89
C LYS A 208 -7.64 -3.20 11.74
N VAL A 209 -7.28 -2.52 10.66
CA VAL A 209 -6.59 -3.16 9.53
C VAL A 209 -5.21 -3.67 9.96
N GLU A 210 -4.47 -2.88 10.73
CA GLU A 210 -3.16 -3.29 11.25
C GLU A 210 -3.27 -4.50 12.18
N GLU A 211 -4.27 -4.52 13.07
CA GLU A 211 -4.57 -5.65 13.96
C GLU A 211 -4.92 -6.91 13.16
N GLU A 212 -5.75 -6.81 12.12
CA GLU A 212 -6.10 -7.93 11.24
C GLU A 212 -4.87 -8.50 10.51
N ILE A 213 -3.96 -7.63 10.05
CA ILE A 213 -2.70 -8.05 9.41
C ILE A 213 -1.77 -8.73 10.41
N GLU A 214 -1.62 -8.16 11.61
CA GLU A 214 -0.78 -8.72 12.69
C GLU A 214 -1.32 -10.09 13.14
N ALA A 215 -2.62 -10.21 13.35
CA ALA A 215 -3.29 -11.47 13.71
C ALA A 215 -3.15 -12.54 12.61
N GLY A 216 -3.20 -12.12 11.34
CA GLY A 216 -3.02 -13.00 10.19
C GLY A 216 -1.56 -13.30 9.82
N CYS A 217 -0.57 -12.86 10.61
CA CYS A 217 0.84 -13.10 10.27
C CYS A 217 1.34 -14.45 10.83
N GLY A 218 1.87 -15.31 9.95
CA GLY A 218 2.37 -16.63 10.32
C GLY A 218 3.72 -16.66 11.04
N SER A 219 4.42 -15.53 11.11
CA SER A 219 5.75 -15.42 11.72
C SER A 219 5.75 -15.57 13.26
N HIS A 220 4.57 -15.48 13.90
CA HIS A 220 4.39 -15.64 15.35
C HIS A 220 4.58 -17.08 15.86
N GLN A 221 4.34 -18.11 15.03
CA GLN A 221 4.11 -19.47 15.53
C GLN A 221 5.37 -20.33 15.70
N LYS A 222 6.57 -19.84 15.35
CA LYS A 222 7.81 -20.65 15.38
C LYS A 222 8.43 -20.85 16.77
N THR A 223 7.85 -20.33 17.85
CA THR A 223 8.44 -20.41 19.20
C THR A 223 8.12 -21.68 20.00
N HIS A 224 7.23 -22.57 19.53
CA HIS A 224 6.89 -23.80 20.28
C HIS A 224 6.78 -25.04 19.38
N GLN A 225 7.91 -25.57 18.94
CA GLN A 225 8.04 -26.99 18.55
C GLN A 225 9.51 -27.41 18.55
N HIS A 226 10.11 -27.42 19.74
CA HIS A 226 11.31 -28.20 20.03
C HIS A 226 10.91 -29.23 21.09
N GLN A 227 10.33 -30.35 20.66
CA GLN A 227 10.29 -31.55 21.50
C GLN A 227 11.70 -32.14 21.53
N PRO A 228 12.34 -32.29 22.70
CA PRO A 228 13.59 -33.03 22.77
C PRO A 228 13.33 -34.49 22.44
N SER A 229 14.09 -35.04 21.49
CA SER A 229 14.17 -36.47 21.23
C SER A 229 14.64 -37.17 22.51
N GLN A 230 13.76 -37.92 23.15
CA GLN A 230 14.15 -38.85 24.20
C GLN A 230 14.89 -40.03 23.57
N ALA A 231 16.06 -40.29 24.13
CA ALA A 231 16.94 -41.42 23.86
C ALA A 231 16.37 -42.74 24.40
#